data_AF-A0A1C6CDN5-F1
#
_entry.id   AF-A0A1C6CDN5-F1
#
_cell.length_a   1.000
_cell.length_b   1.000
_cell.length_c   1.000
_cell.angle_alpha   90.00
_cell.angle_beta   90.00
_cell.angle_gamma   90.00
#
_symmetry.space_group_name_H-M   'P 1'
#
loop_
_entity.id
_entity.type
_entity.pdbx_description
1 polymer ?
#
loop_
_entity_poly.entity_id
_entity_poly.type
_entity_poly.pdbx_seq_one_letter_code
_entity_poly.pdbx_strand_id
1 'polypeptide(L)'
;MDTQTEKCVLVIDGTLPLGLIANTAAILGITLGKHLPQAVGPDVRDKSGRAHLGITALPVPILRADRQTLRALRRKLYEPCFAGLIAVDFSDLAQGCGTYSEFTRKAAASPEEELSYFGIGICGAKKLVGRLTGNLPLLR
;
A
#
# COMPACT_ATOMS: atom_id res chain seq x y z
N MET A 1 10.93 -13.76 -2.37
CA MET A 1 11.34 -12.43 -2.86
C MET A 1 12.79 -12.23 -2.53
N ASP A 2 13.53 -11.60 -3.44
CA ASP A 2 14.91 -11.20 -3.17
C ASP A 2 14.94 -9.75 -2.68
N THR A 3 15.34 -9.57 -1.41
CA THR A 3 15.41 -8.27 -0.73
C THR A 3 16.39 -7.29 -1.40
N GLN A 4 17.30 -7.79 -2.25
CA GLN A 4 18.24 -6.96 -3.00
C GLN A 4 17.59 -6.33 -4.24
N THR A 5 16.59 -7.00 -4.84
CA THR A 5 16.02 -6.63 -6.15
C THR A 5 14.56 -6.18 -6.07
N GLU A 6 13.84 -6.52 -5.00
CA GLU A 6 12.45 -6.11 -4.77
C GLU A 6 12.33 -5.08 -3.63
N LYS A 7 11.30 -4.26 -3.70
CA LYS A 7 10.97 -3.23 -2.70
C LYS A 7 9.47 -3.17 -2.54
N CYS A 8 9.01 -3.00 -1.31
CA CYS A 8 7.63 -2.64 -1.04
C CYS A 8 7.56 -1.36 -0.21
N VAL A 9 6.58 -0.50 -0.47
CA VAL A 9 6.38 0.77 0.23
C VAL A 9 4.89 1.08 0.37
N LEU A 10 4.53 1.78 1.43
CA LEU A 10 3.22 2.44 1.56
C LEU A 10 3.43 3.94 1.44
N VAL A 11 2.61 4.63 0.66
CA VAL A 11 2.60 6.09 0.56
C VAL A 11 1.25 6.57 1.06
N ILE A 12 1.23 7.39 2.11
CA ILE A 12 -0.01 7.78 2.81
C ILE A 12 -0.10 9.30 2.91
N ASP A 13 -1.33 9.83 2.84
CA ASP A 13 -1.63 11.24 3.10
C ASP A 13 -1.32 11.54 4.57
N GLY A 14 -0.22 12.26 4.81
CA GLY A 14 0.24 12.57 6.16
C GLY A 14 -0.57 13.67 6.86
N THR A 15 -1.63 14.20 6.22
CA THR A 15 -2.56 15.14 6.85
C THR A 15 -3.74 14.44 7.52
N LEU A 16 -3.90 13.13 7.29
CA LEU A 16 -4.99 12.35 7.88
C LEU A 16 -4.82 12.20 9.40
N PRO A 17 -5.92 12.09 10.15
CA PRO A 17 -5.89 11.67 11.55
C PRO A 17 -5.12 10.35 11.72
N LEU A 18 -4.40 10.20 12.83
CA LEU A 18 -3.56 9.03 13.10
C LEU A 18 -4.30 7.69 12.95
N GLY A 19 -5.56 7.61 13.40
CA GLY A 19 -6.38 6.42 13.25
C GLY A 19 -6.64 6.04 11.79
N LEU A 20 -6.86 7.04 10.93
CA LEU A 20 -7.04 6.83 9.49
C LEU A 20 -5.73 6.45 8.79
N ILE A 21 -4.60 7.02 9.21
CA ILE A 21 -3.26 6.60 8.74
C ILE A 21 -3.02 5.13 9.06
N ALA A 22 -3.22 4.73 10.32
CA ALA A 22 -2.99 3.35 10.77
C ALA A 22 -3.91 2.36 10.04
N ASN A 23 -5.20 2.69 9.92
CA ASN A 23 -6.17 1.86 9.20
C ASN A 23 -5.82 1.73 7.72
N THR A 24 -5.46 2.83 7.06
CA THR A 24 -5.01 2.83 5.66
C THR A 24 -3.79 1.92 5.49
N ALA A 25 -2.78 2.06 6.34
CA ALA A 25 -1.59 1.21 6.29
C ALA A 25 -1.93 -0.28 6.44
N ALA A 26 -2.84 -0.62 7.36
CA ALA A 26 -3.29 -2.00 7.58
C ALA A 26 -4.02 -2.57 6.35
N ILE A 27 -4.98 -1.83 5.78
CA ILE A 27 -5.75 -2.28 4.60
C ILE A 27 -4.83 -2.53 3.40
N LEU A 28 -3.92 -1.60 3.13
CA LEU A 28 -2.93 -1.75 2.05
C LEU A 28 -2.04 -2.96 2.32
N GLY A 29 -1.55 -3.12 3.54
CA GLY A 29 -0.72 -4.25 3.96
C GLY A 29 -1.40 -5.62 3.78
N ILE A 30 -2.69 -5.73 4.17
CA ILE A 30 -3.49 -6.95 3.99
C ILE A 30 -3.57 -7.33 2.51
N THR A 31 -3.86 -6.35 1.66
CA THR A 31 -4.01 -6.59 0.21
C THR A 31 -2.69 -6.97 -0.43
N LEU A 32 -1.60 -6.25 -0.10
CA LEU A 32 -0.27 -6.59 -0.59
C LEU A 32 0.17 -7.99 -0.13
N GLY A 33 -0.07 -8.35 1.14
CA GLY A 33 0.21 -9.68 1.67
C GLY A 33 -0.54 -10.80 0.93
N LYS A 34 -1.79 -10.55 0.51
CA LYS A 34 -2.56 -11.49 -0.33
C LYS A 34 -1.91 -11.70 -1.71
N HIS A 35 -1.38 -10.64 -2.32
CA HIS A 35 -0.73 -10.73 -3.63
C HIS A 35 0.72 -11.23 -3.55
N LEU A 36 1.32 -11.16 -2.37
CA LEU A 36 2.73 -11.47 -2.12
C LEU A 36 2.88 -12.38 -0.90
N PRO A 37 2.23 -13.57 -0.88
CA PRO A 37 2.29 -14.46 0.28
C PRO A 37 3.73 -14.89 0.60
N GLN A 38 4.60 -14.97 -0.40
CA GLN A 38 6.03 -15.28 -0.26
C GLN A 38 6.85 -14.19 0.44
N ALA A 39 6.28 -13.01 0.67
CA ALA A 39 6.92 -11.95 1.47
C ALA A 39 6.79 -12.21 2.97
N VAL A 40 5.87 -13.09 3.39
CA VAL A 40 5.69 -13.49 4.79
C VAL A 40 6.61 -14.67 5.08
N GLY A 41 7.45 -14.54 6.12
CA GLY A 41 8.35 -15.59 6.56
C GLY A 41 7.62 -16.75 7.24
N PRO A 42 8.32 -17.85 7.58
CA PRO A 42 7.73 -18.93 8.34
C PRO A 42 7.38 -18.50 9.77
N ASP A 43 6.46 -19.22 10.38
CA ASP A 43 6.20 -19.11 11.81
C ASP A 43 7.47 -19.43 12.60
N VAL A 44 7.66 -18.70 13.71
CA VAL A 44 8.79 -18.90 14.61
C VAL A 44 8.29 -19.32 15.99
N ARG A 45 9.18 -19.88 16.82
CA ARG A 45 8.88 -20.19 18.21
C ARG A 45 9.76 -19.38 19.14
N ASP A 46 9.17 -18.88 20.21
CA ASP A 46 9.96 -18.30 21.30
C ASP A 46 10.59 -19.40 22.18
N LYS A 47 11.42 -18.97 23.13
CA LYS A 47 12.09 -19.87 24.08
C LYS A 47 11.12 -20.62 25.00
N SER A 48 9.88 -20.15 25.14
CA SER A 48 8.83 -20.82 25.90
C SER A 48 8.04 -21.83 25.06
N GLY A 49 8.43 -22.02 23.79
CA GLY A 49 7.79 -22.94 22.86
C GLY A 49 6.51 -22.41 22.23
N ARG A 50 6.13 -21.15 22.43
CA ARG A 50 4.91 -20.56 21.84
C ARG A 50 5.18 -20.13 20.41
N ALA A 51 4.22 -20.39 19.53
CA ALA A 51 4.30 -20.00 18.12
C ALA A 51 3.98 -18.52 17.94
N HIS A 52 4.74 -17.87 17.07
CA HIS A 52 4.51 -16.54 16.53
C HIS A 52 4.31 -16.70 15.03
N LEU A 53 3.18 -16.22 14.52
CA LEU A 53 2.91 -16.32 13.09
C LEU A 53 3.94 -15.53 12.30
N GLY A 54 4.23 -16.02 11.09
CA GLY A 54 5.10 -15.35 10.14
C GLY A 54 4.71 -13.89 9.93
N ILE A 55 5.72 -13.02 9.89
CA ILE A 55 5.58 -11.61 9.50
C ILE A 55 6.37 -11.35 8.22
N THR A 56 6.23 -10.15 7.66
CA THR A 56 6.97 -9.79 6.46
C THR A 56 8.50 -9.88 6.67
N ALA A 57 9.18 -10.55 5.75
CA ALA A 57 10.64 -10.65 5.70
C ALA A 57 11.29 -9.45 4.99
N LEU A 58 10.48 -8.55 4.44
CA LEU A 58 10.91 -7.34 3.73
C LEU A 58 10.49 -6.10 4.52
N PRO A 59 11.36 -5.07 4.61
CA PRO A 59 10.93 -3.77 5.14
C PRO A 59 9.81 -3.17 4.29
N VAL A 60 8.78 -2.65 4.96
CA VAL A 60 7.67 -1.92 4.33
C VAL A 60 7.63 -0.50 4.91
N PRO A 61 8.52 0.43 4.47
CA PRO A 61 8.51 1.80 4.93
C PRO A 61 7.19 2.51 4.54
N ILE A 62 6.74 3.36 5.44
CA ILE A 62 5.60 4.25 5.22
C ILE A 62 6.13 5.63 4.89
N LEU A 63 5.77 6.14 3.71
CA LEU A 63 6.16 7.42 3.15
C LEU A 63 5.00 8.39 3.25
N ARG A 64 5.32 9.67 3.42
CA ARG A 64 4.37 10.77 3.48
C ARG A 64 4.21 11.40 2.09
N ALA A 65 2.97 11.63 1.70
CA ALA A 65 2.59 12.45 0.56
C ALA A 65 1.40 13.35 0.92
N ASP A 66 1.07 14.28 0.01
CA ASP A 66 -0.24 14.95 0.00
C ASP A 66 -1.17 14.30 -1.04
N ARG A 67 -2.44 14.70 -1.04
CA ARG A 67 -3.46 14.14 -1.95
C ARG A 67 -3.12 14.34 -3.42
N GLN A 68 -2.55 15.49 -3.79
CA GLN A 68 -2.18 15.78 -5.17
C GLN A 68 -1.07 14.84 -5.64
N THR A 69 -0.08 14.59 -4.79
CA THR A 69 1.03 13.67 -5.03
C THR A 69 0.54 12.23 -5.13
N LEU A 70 -0.37 11.80 -4.24
CA LEU A 70 -0.98 10.47 -4.32
C LEU A 70 -1.74 10.26 -5.63
N ARG A 71 -2.55 11.24 -6.06
CA ARG A 71 -3.26 11.17 -7.34
C ARG A 71 -2.29 11.10 -8.52
N ALA A 72 -1.25 11.95 -8.54
CA ALA A 72 -0.23 11.92 -9.58
C ALA A 72 0.52 10.57 -9.61
N LEU A 73 0.87 10.02 -8.45
CA LEU A 73 1.47 8.71 -8.30
C LEU A 73 0.55 7.61 -8.83
N ARG A 74 -0.75 7.68 -8.52
CA ARG A 74 -1.75 6.73 -8.98
C ARG A 74 -1.87 6.67 -10.49
N ARG A 75 -1.85 7.83 -11.14
CA ARG A 75 -1.89 7.96 -12.61
C ARG A 75 -0.61 7.41 -13.24
N LYS A 76 0.56 7.73 -12.68
CA LYS A 76 1.85 7.19 -13.15
C LYS A 76 1.91 5.66 -13.11
N LEU A 77 1.31 5.03 -12.09
CA LEU A 77 1.28 3.58 -11.97
C LEU A 77 0.56 2.87 -13.14
N TYR A 78 -0.29 3.57 -13.89
CA TYR A 78 -0.93 3.04 -15.10
C TYR A 78 -0.07 3.16 -16.36
N GLU A 79 1.09 3.83 -16.31
CA GLU A 79 1.99 3.88 -17.47
C GLU A 79 2.60 2.49 -17.75
N PRO A 80 2.80 2.10 -19.03
CA PRO A 80 3.27 0.76 -19.40
C PRO A 80 4.57 0.32 -18.71
N CYS A 81 5.47 1.26 -18.42
CA CYS A 81 6.75 0.94 -17.78
C CYS A 81 6.63 0.52 -16.31
N PHE A 82 5.46 0.69 -15.69
CA PHE A 82 5.16 0.27 -14.32
C PHE A 82 4.20 -0.92 -14.24
N ALA A 83 3.78 -1.50 -15.37
CA ALA A 83 2.82 -2.60 -15.41
C ALA A 83 3.26 -3.88 -14.65
N GLY A 84 4.57 -4.04 -14.42
CA GLY A 84 5.11 -5.14 -13.61
C GLY A 84 5.08 -4.89 -12.09
N LEU A 85 4.57 -3.75 -11.63
CA LEU A 85 4.41 -3.44 -10.22
C LEU A 85 3.03 -3.88 -9.73
N ILE A 86 2.99 -4.36 -8.49
CA ILE A 86 1.74 -4.55 -7.75
C ILE A 86 1.43 -3.23 -7.06
N ALA A 87 0.23 -2.71 -7.31
CA ALA A 87 -0.29 -1.51 -6.67
C ALA A 87 -1.67 -1.76 -6.07
N VAL A 88 -1.90 -1.21 -4.88
CA VAL A 88 -3.20 -1.13 -4.23
C VAL A 88 -3.41 0.30 -3.77
N ASP A 89 -4.63 0.82 -3.92
CA ASP A 89 -5.02 2.14 -3.45
C ASP A 89 -6.22 2.06 -2.51
N PHE A 90 -6.33 3.05 -1.63
CA PHE A 90 -7.46 3.22 -0.73
C PHE A 90 -7.90 4.68 -0.73
N SER A 91 -9.18 4.93 -1.00
CA SER A 91 -9.78 6.26 -1.13
C SER A 91 -10.82 6.54 -0.05
N ASP A 92 -11.17 7.82 0.07
CA ASP A 92 -12.29 8.32 0.84
C ASP A 92 -13.62 7.61 0.49
N LEU A 93 -13.86 7.35 -0.79
CA LEU A 93 -15.02 6.59 -1.25
C LEU A 93 -15.06 5.20 -0.60
N ALA A 94 -13.93 4.49 -0.62
CA ALA A 94 -13.84 3.15 -0.01
C ALA A 94 -14.01 3.22 1.51
N GLN A 95 -13.42 4.22 2.16
CA GLN A 95 -13.54 4.42 3.61
C GLN A 95 -14.97 4.76 4.05
N GLY A 96 -15.72 5.50 3.22
CA GLY A 96 -17.11 5.87 3.48
C GLY A 96 -18.13 4.75 3.23
N CYS A 97 -17.70 3.56 2.82
CA CYS A 97 -18.59 2.42 2.57
C CYS A 97 -18.65 1.48 3.77
N GLY A 98 -19.86 1.06 4.15
CA GLY A 98 -20.06 0.08 5.23
C GLY A 98 -19.98 -1.37 4.76
N THR A 99 -20.13 -1.61 3.45
CA THR A 99 -20.08 -2.95 2.85
C THR A 99 -19.31 -2.97 1.53
N TYR A 100 -18.79 -4.15 1.18
CA TYR A 100 -18.07 -4.31 -0.09
C TYR A 100 -18.97 -4.14 -1.32
N SER A 101 -20.25 -4.52 -1.22
CA SER A 101 -21.24 -4.32 -2.28
C SER A 101 -21.52 -2.83 -2.52
N GLU A 102 -21.55 -2.03 -1.45
CA GLU A 102 -21.65 -0.56 -1.56
C GLU A 102 -20.42 0.02 -2.23
N PHE A 103 -19.22 -0.37 -1.77
CA PHE A 103 -17.96 0.05 -2.37
C PHE A 103 -17.91 -0.27 -3.87
N THR A 104 -18.24 -1.50 -4.26
CA THR A 104 -18.24 -1.95 -5.66
C THR A 104 -19.13 -1.08 -6.54
N ARG A 105 -20.36 -0.79 -6.08
CA ARG A 105 -21.31 0.05 -6.82
C ARG A 105 -20.83 1.50 -6.92
N LYS A 106 -20.38 2.09 -5.81
CA LYS A 106 -19.93 3.50 -5.81
C LYS A 106 -18.66 3.67 -6.65
N ALA A 107 -17.70 2.75 -6.54
CA ALA A 107 -16.47 2.79 -7.32
C ALA A 107 -16.76 2.70 -8.83
N ALA A 108 -17.68 1.84 -9.26
CA ALA A 108 -18.06 1.72 -10.67
C ALA A 108 -18.75 2.98 -11.23
N ALA A 109 -19.35 3.80 -10.36
CA ALA A 109 -20.11 4.99 -10.75
C ALA A 109 -19.30 6.30 -10.63
N SER A 110 -18.10 6.27 -10.05
CA SER A 110 -17.32 7.47 -9.75
C SER A 110 -16.10 7.57 -10.67
N PRO A 111 -15.90 8.69 -11.39
CA PRO A 111 -14.67 8.92 -12.12
C PRO A 111 -13.48 9.10 -11.18
N GLU A 112 -12.26 8.85 -11.66
CA GLU A 112 -11.03 8.95 -10.84
C GLU A 112 -10.84 10.35 -10.26
N GLU A 113 -11.27 11.37 -10.98
CA GLU A 113 -11.17 12.77 -10.60
C GLU A 113 -11.94 13.10 -9.31
N GLU A 114 -12.98 12.33 -8.99
CA GLU A 114 -13.79 12.47 -7.79
C GLU A 114 -13.20 11.72 -6.58
N LEU A 115 -12.19 10.89 -6.78
CA LEU A 115 -11.59 10.09 -5.71
C LEU A 115 -10.49 10.85 -4.98
N SER A 116 -10.55 10.85 -3.65
CA SER A 116 -9.45 11.32 -2.79
C SER A 116 -8.72 10.14 -2.16
N TYR A 117 -7.52 9.86 -2.65
CA TYR A 117 -6.70 8.76 -2.13
C TYR A 117 -6.12 9.08 -0.75
N PHE A 118 -6.32 8.16 0.20
CA PHE A 118 -5.69 8.17 1.52
C PHE A 118 -4.31 7.53 1.50
N GLY A 119 -4.11 6.51 0.67
CA GLY A 119 -2.80 5.92 0.48
C GLY A 119 -2.73 4.91 -0.64
N ILE A 120 -1.49 4.59 -1.03
CA ILE A 120 -1.15 3.66 -2.10
C ILE A 120 -0.03 2.74 -1.61
N GLY A 121 -0.24 1.43 -1.69
CA GLY A 121 0.77 0.41 -1.48
C GLY A 121 1.37 -0.01 -2.82
N ILE A 122 2.71 -0.10 -2.90
CA ILE A 122 3.42 -0.46 -4.13
C ILE A 122 4.50 -1.47 -3.79
N CYS A 123 4.49 -2.63 -4.46
CA CYS A 123 5.59 -3.59 -4.38
C CYS A 123 6.06 -4.04 -5.78
N GLY A 124 7.35 -4.36 -5.92
CA GLY A 124 7.93 -4.95 -7.12
C GLY A 124 9.40 -4.57 -7.28
N ALA A 125 9.87 -4.48 -8.53
CA ALA A 125 11.28 -4.19 -8.82
C ALA A 125 11.75 -2.88 -8.16
N LYS A 126 12.80 -2.96 -7.34
CA LYS A 126 13.32 -1.88 -6.50
C LYS A 126 13.63 -0.60 -7.27
N LYS A 127 14.17 -0.72 -8.49
CA LYS A 127 14.45 0.43 -9.37
C LYS A 127 13.18 1.16 -9.79
N LEU A 128 12.12 0.43 -10.15
CA LEU A 128 10.85 1.02 -10.59
C LEU A 128 10.11 1.66 -9.40
N VAL A 129 10.03 0.96 -8.26
CA VAL A 129 9.46 1.52 -7.03
C VAL A 129 10.23 2.76 -6.59
N GLY A 130 11.56 2.73 -6.67
CA GLY A 130 12.44 3.86 -6.37
C GLY A 130 12.20 5.08 -7.27
N ARG A 131 11.99 4.90 -8.58
CA ARG A 131 11.66 6.00 -9.51
C ARG A 131 10.38 6.74 -9.13
N LEU A 132 9.41 6.03 -8.55
CA LEU A 132 8.12 6.60 -8.15
C LEU A 132 8.15 7.28 -6.76
N THR A 133 9.02 6.82 -5.87
CA THR A 133 8.91 7.12 -4.42
C THR A 133 10.18 7.64 -3.77
N GLY A 134 11.30 7.70 -4.51
CA GLY A 134 12.62 7.99 -3.95
C GLY A 134 12.79 9.40 -3.37
N ASN A 135 11.94 10.34 -3.76
CA ASN A 135 11.94 11.72 -3.26
C ASN A 135 10.92 11.95 -2.12
N LEU A 136 10.13 10.95 -1.74
CA LEU A 136 9.11 11.11 -0.71
C LEU A 136 9.73 10.90 0.69
N PRO A 137 9.43 11.79 1.66
CA PRO A 137 9.93 11.63 3.02
C PRO A 137 9.23 10.46 3.73
N LEU A 138 9.89 9.91 4.75
CA LEU A 138 9.24 8.98 5.68
C LEU A 138 8.07 9.68 6.41
N LEU A 139 7.00 8.94 6.64
CA LEU A 139 5.93 9.36 7.53
C LEU A 139 6.46 9.31 8.97
N ARG A 140 6.54 10.47 9.62
CA ARG A 140 7.01 10.66 10.99
C ARG A 140 5.86 11.06 11.89
#